data_AF-B1TBS6-F1
#
_entry.id   AF-B1TBS6-F1
#
_cell.length_a   1.000
_cell.length_b   1.000
_cell.length_c   1.000
_cell.angle_alpha   90.00
_cell.angle_beta   90.00
_cell.angle_gamma   90.00
#
_symmetry.space_group_name_H-M   'P 1'
#
loop_
_entity.id
_entity.type
_entity.pdbx_description
1 polymer ?
#
loop_
_entity_poly.entity_id
_entity_poly.type
_entity_poly.pdbx_seq_one_letter_code
_entity_poly.pdbx_strand_id
1 'polypeptide(L)'
;MLVGGRFNSPGRPVIYAASTFAGAMLEVLVHARIGKVPKTHGWVEATVPDDVPVERHTADTLPVGWNVAALQEARRFGDAWLTESRTALLVVPSVVVRAESNVLVNPAHPDATRIVVNEPQPVVWDERLFMMPPAGQS
;
A
#
# COMPACT_ATOMS: atom_id res chain seq x y z
N MET A 1 4.30 15.83 -10.81
CA MET A 1 3.52 14.84 -11.59
C MET A 1 2.96 13.84 -10.60
N LEU A 2 1.65 13.60 -10.56
CA LEU A 2 1.06 12.56 -9.71
C LEU A 2 1.48 11.21 -10.28
N VAL A 3 2.33 10.48 -9.56
CA VAL A 3 2.83 9.16 -9.98
C VAL A 3 1.73 8.13 -9.72
N GLY A 4 1.50 7.22 -10.68
CA GLY A 4 0.57 6.10 -10.52
C GLY A 4 1.23 4.93 -9.78
N GLY A 5 0.45 4.19 -8.98
CA GLY A 5 0.88 2.98 -8.29
C GLY A 5 0.62 1.71 -9.11
N ARG A 6 0.57 0.56 -8.40
CA ARG A 6 0.25 -0.74 -8.99
C ARG A 6 -1.21 -0.85 -9.44
N PHE A 7 -2.12 -0.30 -8.65
CA PHE A 7 -3.57 -0.38 -8.85
C PHE A 7 -4.20 0.98 -9.21
N ASN A 8 -3.42 1.95 -9.68
CA ASN A 8 -3.95 3.20 -10.23
C ASN A 8 -3.04 3.79 -11.30
N SER A 9 -3.66 4.29 -12.37
CA SER A 9 -2.96 5.07 -13.38
C SER A 9 -2.57 6.46 -12.85
N PRO A 10 -1.50 7.08 -13.41
CA PRO A 10 -1.13 8.46 -13.08
C PRO A 10 -2.31 9.43 -13.23
N GLY A 11 -2.42 10.40 -12.32
CA GLY A 11 -3.52 11.36 -12.30
C GLY A 11 -4.79 10.88 -11.58
N ARG A 12 -4.81 9.64 -11.08
CA ARG A 12 -5.94 9.10 -10.30
C ARG A 12 -5.54 8.93 -8.83
N PRO A 13 -6.05 9.78 -7.92
CA PRO A 13 -5.65 9.73 -6.51
C PRO A 13 -6.06 8.42 -5.84
N VAL A 14 -5.10 7.78 -5.18
CA VAL A 14 -5.29 6.61 -4.30
C VAL A 14 -4.31 6.72 -3.15
N ILE A 15 -4.77 6.42 -1.94
CA ILE A 15 -3.89 6.26 -0.78
C ILE A 15 -3.61 4.76 -0.62
N TYR A 16 -2.34 4.40 -0.49
CA TYR A 16 -1.91 3.04 -0.19
C TYR A 16 -1.57 2.94 1.29
N ALA A 17 -2.18 1.95 1.95
CA ALA A 17 -1.89 1.54 3.30
C ALA A 17 -1.64 0.03 3.32
N ALA A 18 -1.20 -0.49 4.47
CA ALA A 18 -1.12 -1.91 4.74
C ALA A 18 -2.00 -2.26 5.94
N SER A 19 -2.40 -3.53 6.03
CA SER A 19 -3.21 -4.01 7.15
C SER A 19 -2.43 -4.07 8.47
N THR A 20 -1.09 -4.02 8.40
CA THR A 20 -0.20 -4.03 9.56
C THR A 20 0.89 -2.98 9.42
N PHE A 21 1.41 -2.50 10.54
CA PHE A 21 2.56 -1.59 10.55
C PHE A 21 3.81 -2.25 9.95
N ALA A 22 4.06 -3.53 10.24
CA ALA A 22 5.18 -4.28 9.70
C ALA A 22 5.11 -4.42 8.17
N GLY A 23 3.92 -4.70 7.62
CA GLY A 23 3.67 -4.74 6.18
C GLY A 23 3.93 -3.39 5.52
N ALA A 24 3.45 -2.29 6.14
CA ALA A 24 3.73 -0.94 5.64
C ALA A 24 5.23 -0.64 5.61
N MET A 25 5.96 -1.03 6.66
CA MET A 25 7.42 -0.86 6.70
C MET A 25 8.13 -1.65 5.60
N LEU A 26 7.72 -2.90 5.33
CA LEU A 26 8.32 -3.73 4.28
C LEU A 26 8.08 -3.16 2.89
N GLU A 27 6.87 -2.65 2.61
CA GLU A 27 6.57 -1.94 1.37
C GLU A 27 7.48 -0.73 1.18
N VAL A 28 7.69 0.08 2.23
CA VAL A 28 8.63 1.22 2.19
C VAL A 28 10.06 0.76 1.91
N LEU A 29 10.55 -0.28 2.60
CA LEU A 29 11.91 -0.78 2.44
C LEU A 29 12.20 -1.29 1.03
N VAL A 30 11.25 -2.04 0.43
CA VAL A 30 11.40 -2.55 -0.93
C VAL A 30 11.41 -1.42 -1.96
N HIS A 31 10.53 -0.42 -1.79
CA HIS A 31 10.44 0.69 -2.74
C HIS A 31 11.55 1.74 -2.57
N ALA A 32 12.08 1.91 -1.36
CA ALA A 32 13.14 2.86 -1.06
C ALA A 32 14.50 2.48 -1.67
N ARG A 33 14.64 1.25 -2.22
CA ARG A 33 15.91 0.66 -2.69
C ARG A 33 16.99 0.77 -1.61
N ILE A 34 17.03 -0.21 -0.72
CA ILE A 34 18.00 -0.45 0.38
C ILE A 34 19.28 0.39 0.19
N GLY A 35 19.40 1.48 0.96
CA GLY A 35 20.57 2.36 0.89
C GLY A 35 20.42 3.65 1.69
N LYS A 36 19.23 4.27 1.68
CA LYS A 36 18.88 5.38 2.57
C LYS A 36 17.39 5.39 2.89
N VAL A 37 17.04 5.15 4.14
CA VAL A 37 15.69 5.44 4.62
C VAL A 37 15.62 6.89 5.11
N PRO A 38 14.71 7.71 4.55
CA PRO A 38 14.53 9.09 4.97
C PRO A 38 14.20 9.18 6.47
N LYS A 39 14.95 10.01 7.19
CA LYS A 39 14.78 10.28 8.64
C LYS A 39 13.43 10.95 8.99
N THR A 40 12.65 11.34 7.99
CA THR A 40 11.38 12.06 8.13
C THR A 40 10.17 11.17 7.90
N HIS A 41 10.33 9.83 7.88
CA HIS A 41 9.19 8.93 7.77
C HIS A 41 8.30 9.02 9.01
N GLY A 42 7.02 9.28 8.77
CA GLY A 42 5.97 9.08 9.75
C GLY A 42 5.08 7.91 9.35
N TRP A 43 4.42 7.32 10.34
CA TRP A 43 3.32 6.40 10.14
C TRP A 43 2.07 6.98 10.76
N VAL A 44 0.93 6.57 10.23
CA VAL A 44 -0.38 7.03 10.65
C VAL A 44 -1.28 5.82 10.78
N GLU A 45 -2.01 5.74 11.88
CA GLU A 45 -3.06 4.75 12.05
C GLU A 45 -4.37 5.31 11.52
N ALA A 46 -5.10 4.51 10.74
CA ALA A 46 -6.42 4.83 10.26
C ALA A 46 -7.40 3.78 10.76
N THR A 47 -8.45 4.22 11.46
CA THR A 47 -9.54 3.38 11.93
C THR A 47 -10.74 3.55 11.02
N VAL A 48 -11.34 2.43 10.63
CA VAL A 48 -12.53 2.39 9.78
C VAL A 48 -13.68 1.79 10.60
N PRO A 49 -14.86 2.43 10.65
CA PRO A 49 -16.05 1.82 11.23
C PRO A 49 -16.41 0.49 10.54
N ASP A 50 -16.85 -0.50 11.31
CA ASP A 50 -17.15 -1.86 10.81
C ASP A 50 -18.28 -1.90 9.77
N ASP A 51 -19.13 -0.89 9.72
CA ASP A 51 -20.24 -0.78 8.78
C ASP A 51 -19.87 -0.09 7.45
N VAL A 52 -18.63 0.39 7.30
CA VAL A 52 -18.14 0.90 6.01
C VAL A 52 -17.88 -0.28 5.08
N PRO A 53 -18.49 -0.32 3.88
CA PRO A 53 -18.26 -1.40 2.92
C PRO A 53 -16.79 -1.48 2.47
N VAL A 54 -16.25 -2.69 2.47
CA VAL A 54 -14.88 -3.00 2.02
C VAL A 54 -14.91 -4.04 0.91
N GLU A 55 -14.36 -3.71 -0.25
CA GLU A 55 -14.14 -4.67 -1.33
C GLU A 55 -12.86 -5.45 -1.03
N ARG A 56 -12.91 -6.79 -1.14
CA ARG A 56 -11.79 -7.66 -0.79
C ARG A 56 -11.50 -8.65 -1.89
N HIS A 57 -10.24 -8.73 -2.28
CA HIS A 57 -9.77 -9.66 -3.29
C HIS A 57 -8.60 -10.50 -2.77
N THR A 58 -8.62 -11.78 -3.12
CA THR A 58 -7.49 -12.70 -3.02
C THR A 58 -6.77 -12.80 -4.36
N ALA A 59 -5.59 -13.43 -4.40
CA ALA A 59 -4.76 -13.51 -5.60
C ALA A 59 -5.45 -14.20 -6.79
N ASP A 60 -6.36 -15.13 -6.52
CA ASP A 60 -7.17 -15.89 -7.48
C ASP A 60 -8.38 -15.11 -8.02
N THR A 61 -8.86 -14.10 -7.29
CA THR A 61 -9.98 -13.24 -7.73
C THR A 61 -9.52 -12.01 -8.51
N LEU A 62 -8.20 -11.73 -8.53
CA LEU A 62 -7.63 -10.63 -9.30
C LEU A 62 -7.31 -11.06 -10.75
N PRO A 63 -7.26 -10.13 -11.71
CA PRO A 63 -6.90 -10.45 -13.08
C PRO A 63 -5.54 -11.11 -13.19
N VAL A 64 -5.41 -12.06 -14.12
CA VAL A 64 -4.12 -12.68 -14.45
C VAL A 64 -3.09 -11.59 -14.76
N GLY A 65 -1.92 -11.68 -14.12
CA GLY A 65 -0.83 -10.72 -14.32
C GLY A 65 -0.89 -9.48 -13.41
N TRP A 66 -1.82 -9.39 -12.46
CA TRP A 66 -1.89 -8.25 -11.51
C TRP A 66 -0.57 -8.01 -10.75
N ASN A 67 0.18 -9.07 -10.47
CA ASN A 67 1.42 -9.04 -9.68
C ASN A 67 2.69 -8.84 -10.52
N VAL A 68 2.61 -8.74 -11.85
CA VAL A 68 3.78 -8.60 -12.72
C VAL A 68 4.29 -7.15 -12.77
N ALA A 69 5.50 -6.96 -13.30
CA ALA A 69 6.15 -5.65 -13.39
C ALA A 69 5.49 -4.70 -14.41
N ALA A 70 4.71 -5.22 -15.37
CA ALA A 70 4.07 -4.41 -16.41
C ALA A 70 2.91 -3.54 -15.90
N LEU A 71 2.36 -3.83 -14.71
CA LEU A 71 1.29 -3.11 -13.99
C LEU A 71 -0.06 -2.93 -14.74
N GLN A 72 -0.13 -3.19 -16.04
CA GLN A 72 -1.31 -2.88 -16.88
C GLN A 72 -2.60 -3.48 -16.34
N GLU A 73 -2.59 -4.77 -15.99
CA GLU A 73 -3.79 -5.46 -15.51
C GLU A 73 -4.23 -4.99 -14.12
N ALA A 74 -3.28 -4.79 -13.20
CA ALA A 74 -3.60 -4.25 -11.88
C ALA A 74 -4.10 -2.81 -11.94
N ARG A 75 -3.51 -1.97 -12.80
CA ARG A 75 -3.98 -0.60 -13.02
C ARG A 75 -5.36 -0.58 -13.61
N ARG A 76 -5.64 -1.37 -14.66
CA ARG A 76 -6.97 -1.47 -15.26
C ARG A 76 -8.02 -1.87 -14.22
N PHE A 77 -7.70 -2.84 -13.36
CA PHE A 77 -8.58 -3.27 -12.27
C PHE A 77 -8.88 -2.14 -11.29
N GLY A 78 -7.86 -1.50 -10.71
CA GLY A 78 -8.08 -0.46 -9.71
C GLY A 78 -8.62 0.84 -10.32
N ASP A 79 -8.32 1.11 -11.59
CA ASP A 79 -8.91 2.18 -12.37
C ASP A 79 -10.42 1.99 -12.56
N ALA A 80 -10.87 0.76 -12.81
CA ALA A 80 -12.30 0.45 -12.87
C ALA A 80 -12.96 0.65 -11.51
N TRP A 81 -12.37 0.11 -10.44
CA TRP A 81 -12.84 0.29 -9.05
C TRP A 81 -13.01 1.78 -8.67
N LEU A 82 -12.03 2.62 -9.04
CA LEU A 82 -12.09 4.06 -8.80
C LEU A 82 -13.16 4.76 -9.65
N THR A 83 -13.31 4.39 -10.93
CA THR A 83 -14.29 5.02 -11.84
C THR A 83 -15.71 4.71 -11.40
N GLU A 84 -15.95 3.45 -11.06
CA GLU A 84 -17.24 2.94 -10.61
C GLU A 84 -17.55 3.36 -9.17
N SER A 85 -16.56 3.87 -8.43
CA SER A 85 -16.66 4.26 -7.02
C SER A 85 -17.32 3.16 -6.18
N ARG A 86 -16.89 1.90 -6.38
CA ARG A 86 -17.56 0.72 -5.81
C ARG A 86 -17.56 0.71 -4.27
N THR A 87 -16.43 1.08 -3.67
CA THR A 87 -16.24 1.17 -2.21
C THR A 87 -15.20 2.24 -1.89
N ALA A 88 -15.18 2.72 -0.63
CA ALA A 88 -14.10 3.58 -0.14
C ALA A 88 -12.78 2.81 0.05
N LEU A 89 -12.88 1.52 0.37
CA LEU A 89 -11.75 0.66 0.71
C LEU A 89 -11.71 -0.56 -0.19
N LEU A 90 -10.52 -0.85 -0.72
CA LEU A 90 -10.22 -2.05 -1.48
C LEU A 90 -9.02 -2.76 -0.85
N VAL A 91 -9.21 -4.00 -0.42
CA VAL A 91 -8.16 -4.85 0.14
C VAL A 91 -7.69 -5.83 -0.92
N VAL A 92 -6.39 -5.85 -1.17
CA VAL A 92 -5.73 -6.69 -2.19
C VAL A 92 -4.50 -7.36 -1.60
N PRO A 93 -4.09 -8.55 -2.08
CA PRO A 93 -2.83 -9.17 -1.68
C PRO A 93 -1.63 -8.24 -1.93
N SER A 94 -0.69 -8.21 -0.99
CA SER A 94 0.60 -7.55 -1.22
C SER A 94 1.48 -8.40 -2.14
N VAL A 95 2.16 -7.74 -3.09
CA VAL A 95 3.19 -8.38 -3.91
C VAL A 95 4.49 -8.57 -3.12
N VAL A 96 4.76 -7.66 -2.18
CA VAL A 96 5.97 -7.67 -1.35
C VAL A 96 5.86 -8.71 -0.24
N VAL A 97 4.75 -8.69 0.48
CA VAL A 97 4.49 -9.60 1.61
C VAL A 97 3.30 -10.48 1.25
N ARG A 98 3.54 -11.60 0.57
CA ARG A 98 2.46 -12.46 0.02
C ARG A 98 1.47 -13.00 1.07
N ALA A 99 1.86 -13.01 2.34
CA ALA A 99 1.01 -13.42 3.46
C ALA A 99 0.11 -12.28 4.00
N GLU A 100 0.34 -11.04 3.55
CA GLU A 100 -0.39 -9.86 4.00
C GLU A 100 -1.18 -9.20 2.85
N SER A 101 -2.01 -8.24 3.22
CA SER A 101 -2.83 -7.45 2.29
C SER A 101 -2.53 -5.96 2.40
N ASN A 102 -2.49 -5.32 1.24
CA ASN A 102 -2.50 -3.87 1.12
C ASN A 102 -3.95 -3.38 1.10
N VAL A 103 -4.15 -2.17 1.61
CA VAL A 103 -5.44 -1.49 1.65
C VAL A 103 -5.32 -0.24 0.79
N LEU A 104 -6.19 -0.13 -0.19
CA LEU A 104 -6.33 1.05 -1.03
C LEU A 104 -7.52 1.86 -0.52
N VAL A 105 -7.33 3.17 -0.41
CA VAL A 105 -8.40 4.12 -0.09
C VAL A 105 -8.68 4.98 -1.32
N ASN A 106 -9.95 5.04 -1.72
CA ASN A 106 -10.44 5.98 -2.71
C ASN A 106 -10.85 7.27 -2.00
N PRO A 107 -10.02 8.33 -2.03
CA PRO A 107 -10.33 9.57 -1.30
C PRO A 107 -11.54 10.32 -1.88
N ALA A 108 -12.00 9.98 -3.08
CA ALA A 108 -13.18 10.58 -3.71
C ALA A 108 -14.49 9.88 -3.33
N HIS A 109 -14.43 8.72 -2.67
CA HIS A 109 -15.63 8.01 -2.24
C HIS A 109 -16.27 8.71 -1.03
N PRO A 110 -17.60 8.88 -0.95
CA PRO A 110 -18.27 9.54 0.18
C PRO A 110 -17.90 8.95 1.55
N ASP A 111 -17.89 7.62 1.67
CA ASP A 111 -17.51 6.92 2.91
C ASP A 111 -16.04 7.09 3.32
N ALA A 112 -15.15 7.61 2.44
CA ALA A 112 -13.76 7.87 2.83
C ALA A 112 -13.66 8.93 3.95
N THR A 113 -14.66 9.82 4.04
CA THR A 113 -14.78 10.82 5.12
C THR A 113 -15.04 10.20 6.49
N ARG A 114 -15.45 8.93 6.54
CA ARG A 114 -15.71 8.18 7.77
C ARG A 114 -14.45 7.52 8.34
N ILE A 115 -13.34 7.54 7.59
CA ILE A 115 -12.06 6.99 8.04
C ILE A 115 -11.44 7.98 9.03
N VAL A 116 -11.23 7.52 10.25
CA VAL A 116 -10.62 8.32 11.32
C VAL A 116 -9.12 8.13 11.30
N VAL A 117 -8.38 9.22 11.15
CA VAL A 117 -6.92 9.21 11.01
C VAL A 117 -6.31 9.79 12.27
N ASN A 118 -5.41 9.05 12.92
CA ASN A 118 -4.72 9.47 14.12
C ASN A 118 -3.55 10.43 13.81
N GLU A 119 -3.00 11.07 14.84
CA GLU A 119 -1.83 11.94 14.71
C GLU A 119 -0.61 11.15 14.18
N PRO A 120 0.11 11.68 13.17
CA PRO A 120 1.31 11.04 12.64
C PRO A 120 2.36 10.82 13.72
N GLN A 121 2.95 9.63 13.71
CA GLN A 121 4.01 9.22 14.62
C GLN A 121 5.31 9.02 13.84
N PRO A 122 6.49 9.38 14.38
CA PRO A 122 7.75 9.12 13.70
C PRO A 122 8.02 7.61 13.61
N VAL A 123 8.57 7.17 12.48
CA VAL A 123 9.08 5.80 12.35
C VAL A 123 10.49 5.72 12.93
N VAL A 124 10.68 4.85 13.92
CA VAL A 124 11.99 4.52 14.48
C VAL A 124 12.54 3.30 13.75
N TRP A 125 13.47 3.52 12.82
CA TRP A 125 14.09 2.43 12.07
C TRP A 125 15.25 1.81 12.85
N ASP A 126 15.27 0.48 12.91
CA ASP A 126 16.42 -0.25 13.45
C ASP A 126 17.59 -0.19 12.46
N GLU A 127 18.73 0.33 12.89
CA GLU A 127 19.92 0.51 12.04
C GLU A 127 20.42 -0.83 11.46
N ARG A 128 20.18 -1.94 12.15
CA ARG A 128 20.58 -3.29 11.69
C ARG A 128 19.90 -3.69 10.39
N LEU A 129 18.80 -3.05 10.01
CA LEU A 129 18.14 -3.25 8.71
C LEU A 129 18.97 -2.74 7.52
N PHE A 130 19.95 -1.85 7.76
CA PHE A 130 20.74 -1.20 6.72
C PHE A 130 22.23 -1.51 6.79
N MET A 131 22.68 -2.10 7.90
CA MET A 131 24.06 -2.54 8.05
C MET A 131 24.29 -3.76 7.16
N MET A 132 25.21 -3.67 6.20
CA MET A 132 25.76 -4.87 5.60
C MET A 132 26.54 -5.63 6.67
N PRO A 133 26.40 -6.97 6.77
CA PRO A 133 27.30 -7.75 7.60
C PRO A 133 28.75 -7.45 7.14
N PRO A 134 29.71 -7.34 8.08
CA PRO A 134 31.11 -7.19 7.70
C PRO A 134 31.47 -8.32 6.72
N ALA A 135 32.20 -7.97 5.66
CA ALA A 135 32.72 -8.95 4.71
C ALA A 135 33.67 -9.90 5.44
N GLY A 136 33.11 -10.97 5.99
CA GLY A 136 33.81 -12.02 6.69
C GLY A 136 34.35 -13.03 5.70
N GLN A 137 35.62 -12.82 5.35
CA GLN A 137 36.66 -13.82 5.07
C GLN A 137 36.17 -15.27 5.11
N SER A 138 36.00 -15.85 3.93
CA SER A 138 36.06 -17.28 3.66
C SER A 138 37.45 -17.85 3.92
#